data_AF-A0A060S822-F1
#
_entry.id   AF-A0A060S822-F1
#
_cell.length_a   1.000
_cell.length_b   1.000
_cell.length_c   1.000
_cell.angle_alpha   90.00
_cell.angle_beta   90.00
_cell.angle_gamma   90.00
#
_symmetry.space_group_name_H-M   'P 1'
#
loop_
_entity.id
_entity.type
_entity.pdbx_description
1 polymer ?
#
loop_
_entity_poly.entity_id
_entity_poly.type
_entity_poly.pdbx_seq_one_letter_code
_entity_poly.pdbx_strand_id
1 'polypeptide(L)'
;MKDTVLPLSEPVRGTDGTMLTEIVVPRGTNIFVAIMAFNRNKALWGEDAHEFKPERWLKPLPDALEKAAIPGVYSHLGFTFSQLEMKVVLSELLSNYAFELSTEKPIIWNLAGISYPSTSPDSTKGELWLKVQKLRSS
;
A
#
# COMPACT_ATOMS: atom_id res chain seq x y z
N MET A 1 21.12 -12.21 -14.06
CA MET A 1 20.50 -13.26 -13.23
C MET A 1 20.84 -14.63 -13.79
N LYS A 2 21.06 -15.61 -12.90
CA LYS A 2 21.22 -17.02 -13.23
C LYS A 2 19.92 -17.74 -12.90
N ASP A 3 19.74 -18.97 -13.38
CA ASP A 3 18.66 -19.83 -12.92
C ASP A 3 18.74 -19.96 -11.39
N THR A 4 17.59 -19.98 -10.73
CA THR A 4 17.51 -19.99 -9.26
C THR A 4 16.26 -20.76 -8.83
N VAL A 5 16.34 -21.39 -7.66
CA VAL A 5 15.19 -22.00 -7.00
C VAL A 5 14.70 -21.03 -5.93
N LEU A 6 13.43 -20.62 -6.03
CA LEU A 6 12.78 -19.75 -5.06
C LEU A 6 11.97 -20.62 -4.08
N PRO A 7 12.37 -20.71 -2.79
CA PRO A 7 11.56 -21.38 -1.79
C PRO A 7 10.27 -20.59 -1.52
N LEU A 8 9.17 -21.29 -1.31
CA LEU A 8 7.89 -20.73 -0.93
C LEU A 8 7.77 -20.72 0.60
N SER A 9 7.20 -19.64 1.16
CA SER A 9 6.95 -19.54 2.60
C SER A 9 5.89 -20.54 3.07
N GLU A 10 4.90 -20.80 2.22
CA GLU A 10 3.85 -21.80 2.44
C GLU A 10 3.68 -22.63 1.17
N PRO A 11 3.38 -23.94 1.28
CA PRO A 11 3.15 -24.78 0.11
C PRO A 11 1.95 -24.29 -0.73
N VAL A 12 2.13 -24.17 -2.04
CA VAL A 12 1.09 -23.73 -2.98
C VAL A 12 0.64 -24.92 -3.84
N ARG A 13 -0.67 -25.04 -4.09
CA ARG A 13 -1.20 -26.10 -4.95
C ARG A 13 -0.96 -25.77 -6.43
N GLY A 14 -0.23 -26.64 -7.12
CA GLY A 14 -0.01 -26.62 -8.56
C GLY A 14 -1.28 -26.95 -9.36
N THR A 15 -1.24 -26.68 -10.66
CA THR A 15 -2.34 -26.99 -11.58
C THR A 15 -2.59 -28.49 -11.76
N ASP A 16 -1.58 -29.31 -11.49
CA ASP A 16 -1.63 -30.76 -11.44
C ASP A 16 -2.10 -31.32 -10.08
N GLY A 17 -2.42 -30.43 -9.13
CA GLY A 17 -2.86 -30.79 -7.79
C GLY A 17 -1.74 -31.11 -6.80
N THR A 18 -0.48 -31.08 -7.21
CA THR A 18 0.67 -31.29 -6.32
C THR A 18 0.90 -30.07 -5.42
N MET A 19 1.49 -30.28 -4.24
CA MET A 19 1.88 -29.19 -3.35
C MET A 19 3.32 -28.80 -3.65
N LEU A 20 3.52 -27.58 -4.13
CA LEU A 20 4.82 -27.01 -4.44
C LEU A 20 5.37 -26.29 -3.21
N THR A 21 6.62 -26.57 -2.84
CA THR A 21 7.35 -25.87 -1.78
C THR A 21 8.42 -24.92 -2.33
N GLU A 22 8.72 -25.02 -3.62
CA GLU A 22 9.71 -24.21 -4.31
C GLU A 22 9.35 -24.05 -5.79
N ILE A 23 9.87 -23.00 -6.42
CA ILE A 23 9.67 -22.69 -7.83
C ILE A 23 11.01 -22.48 -8.50
N VAL A 24 11.28 -23.19 -9.60
CA VAL A 24 12.44 -22.91 -10.46
C VAL A 24 12.15 -21.64 -11.25
N VAL A 25 13.04 -20.66 -11.16
CA VAL A 25 13.01 -19.38 -11.87
C VAL A 25 14.13 -19.36 -12.90
N PRO A 26 13.83 -19.62 -14.18
CA PRO A 26 14.80 -19.52 -15.27
C PRO A 26 15.36 -18.11 -15.42
N ARG A 27 16.58 -18.01 -15.92
CA ARG A 27 17.20 -16.75 -16.33
C ARG A 27 16.30 -16.02 -17.32
N GLY A 28 16.08 -14.73 -17.04
CA GLY A 28 15.25 -13.87 -17.89
C GLY A 28 13.77 -13.87 -17.50
N THR A 29 13.37 -14.62 -16.47
CA THR A 29 12.03 -14.52 -15.90
C THR A 29 11.83 -13.16 -15.26
N ASN A 30 10.76 -12.47 -15.65
CA ASN A 30 10.33 -11.24 -14.99
C ASN A 30 9.62 -11.57 -13.68
N ILE A 31 10.09 -10.98 -12.59
CA ILE A 31 9.51 -11.15 -11.25
C ILE A 31 8.80 -9.85 -10.88
N PHE A 32 7.52 -9.96 -10.51
CA PHE A 32 6.72 -8.85 -10.02
C PHE A 32 6.39 -9.07 -8.55
N VAL A 33 6.70 -8.07 -7.70
CA VAL A 33 6.34 -8.11 -6.29
C VAL A 33 4.96 -7.46 -6.12
N ALA A 34 3.99 -8.23 -5.66
CA ALA A 34 2.62 -7.77 -5.45
C ALA A 34 2.46 -6.98 -4.14
N ILE A 35 3.12 -5.81 -4.04
CA ILE A 35 3.18 -4.98 -2.82
C ILE A 35 1.77 -4.65 -2.28
N MET A 36 0.82 -4.32 -3.17
CA MET A 36 -0.56 -4.01 -2.75
C MET A 36 -1.28 -5.21 -2.13
N ALA A 37 -1.08 -6.41 -2.69
CA ALA A 37 -1.67 -7.63 -2.15
C ALA A 37 -1.05 -7.96 -0.80
N PHE A 38 0.27 -7.78 -0.68
CA PHE A 38 0.99 -7.99 0.57
C PHE A 38 0.48 -7.06 1.69
N ASN A 39 0.35 -5.77 1.42
CA ASN A 39 -0.15 -4.76 2.37
C ASN A 39 -1.63 -4.92 2.74
N ARG A 40 -2.35 -5.87 2.14
CA ARG A 40 -3.76 -6.17 2.40
C ARG A 40 -4.01 -7.66 2.69
N ASN A 41 -2.95 -8.44 2.90
CA ASN A 41 -3.08 -9.86 3.12
C ASN A 41 -3.57 -10.14 4.54
N LYS A 42 -4.74 -10.77 4.67
CA LYS A 42 -5.37 -11.12 5.94
C LYS A 42 -4.53 -12.08 6.80
N ALA A 43 -3.75 -12.96 6.19
CA ALA A 43 -2.86 -13.87 6.92
C ALA A 43 -1.75 -13.11 7.69
N LEU A 44 -1.44 -11.88 7.26
CA LEU A 44 -0.37 -11.07 7.83
C LEU A 44 -0.91 -9.93 8.69
N TRP A 45 -1.99 -9.29 8.24
CA TRP A 45 -2.56 -8.10 8.87
C TRP A 45 -3.81 -8.37 9.70
N GLY A 46 -4.36 -9.60 9.64
CA GLY A 46 -5.63 -9.99 10.26
C GLY A 46 -6.84 -9.74 9.36
N GLU A 47 -8.03 -10.11 9.83
CA GLU A 47 -9.27 -9.98 9.04
C GLU A 47 -9.60 -8.55 8.64
N ASP A 48 -9.11 -7.57 9.41
CA ASP A 48 -9.28 -6.14 9.18
C ASP A 48 -8.23 -5.55 8.20
N ALA A 49 -7.52 -6.38 7.42
CA ALA A 49 -6.46 -5.95 6.48
C ALA A 49 -6.92 -4.97 5.39
N HIS A 50 -8.24 -4.88 5.15
CA HIS A 50 -8.84 -3.95 4.18
C HIS A 50 -9.37 -2.66 4.83
N GLU A 51 -9.26 -2.53 6.15
CA GLU A 51 -9.74 -1.38 6.90
C GLU A 51 -8.63 -0.35 7.15
N PHE A 52 -8.97 0.92 6.96
CA PHE A 52 -8.11 2.03 7.38
C PHE A 52 -8.17 2.17 8.90
N LYS A 53 -7.13 1.67 9.59
CA LYS A 53 -7.06 1.60 11.05
C LYS A 53 -5.68 2.05 11.54
N PRO A 54 -5.43 3.36 11.66
CA PRO A 54 -4.12 3.91 12.05
C PRO A 54 -3.64 3.43 13.42
N GLU A 55 -4.56 3.15 14.34
CA GLU A 55 -4.26 2.75 15.72
C GLU A 55 -3.54 1.40 15.78
N ARG A 56 -3.59 0.59 14.70
CA ARG A 56 -2.86 -0.68 14.63
C ARG A 56 -1.35 -0.50 14.80
N TRP A 57 -0.82 0.65 14.40
CA TRP A 57 0.61 0.99 14.52
C TRP A 57 1.02 1.43 15.92
N LEU A 58 0.07 1.62 16.84
CA LEU A 58 0.33 1.95 18.25
C LEU A 58 0.50 0.70 19.12
N LYS A 59 0.30 -0.49 18.55
CA LYS A 59 0.45 -1.79 19.20
C LYS A 59 1.58 -2.58 18.53
N PRO A 60 2.11 -3.63 19.18
CA PRO A 60 3.01 -4.56 18.52
C PRO A 60 2.40 -5.11 17.23
N LEU A 61 3.24 -5.31 16.22
CA LEU A 61 2.80 -5.86 14.93
C LEU A 61 2.45 -7.35 15.08
N PRO A 62 1.61 -7.91 14.18
CA PRO A 62 1.34 -9.33 14.19
C PRO A 62 2.62 -10.16 14.00
N ASP A 63 2.79 -11.23 14.79
CA ASP A 63 3.95 -12.14 14.69
C ASP A 63 4.22 -12.64 13.27
N ALA A 64 3.16 -12.88 12.49
CA ALA A 64 3.27 -13.31 11.10
C ALA A 64 3.98 -12.27 10.22
N LEU A 65 3.73 -10.98 10.46
CA LEU A 65 4.37 -9.88 9.75
C LEU A 65 5.85 -9.73 10.14
N GLU A 66 6.16 -9.88 11.43
CA GLU A 66 7.54 -9.86 11.92
C GLU A 66 8.36 -11.04 11.35
N LYS A 67 7.78 -12.26 11.36
CA LYS A 67 8.40 -13.47 10.81
C LYS A 67 8.56 -13.44 9.30
N ALA A 68 7.66 -12.76 8.59
CA ALA A 68 7.78 -12.59 7.15
C ALA A 68 9.07 -11.84 6.76
N ALA A 69 9.70 -11.12 7.71
CA ALA A 69 11.00 -10.45 7.56
C ALA A 69 11.09 -9.61 6.28
N ILE A 70 9.96 -9.05 5.86
CA ILE A 70 9.91 -8.31 4.61
C ILE A 70 10.72 -7.04 4.80
N PRO A 71 11.66 -6.77 3.88
CA PRO A 71 12.37 -5.50 3.85
C PRO A 71 11.31 -4.41 3.85
N GLY A 72 11.11 -3.80 5.02
CA GLY A 72 10.00 -2.89 5.21
C GLY A 72 10.15 -1.70 4.27
N VAL A 73 9.08 -0.93 4.13
CA VAL A 73 9.16 0.41 3.53
C VAL A 73 10.27 1.26 4.21
N TYR A 74 10.62 0.92 5.45
CA TYR A 74 11.72 1.46 6.25
C TYR A 74 13.14 1.22 5.71
N SER A 75 13.34 0.27 4.80
CA SER A 75 14.67 -0.07 4.25
C SER A 75 15.11 0.85 3.11
N HIS A 76 14.27 1.80 2.68
CA HIS A 76 14.59 2.75 1.63
C HIS A 76 15.20 4.04 2.20
N LEU A 77 16.28 4.52 1.59
CA LEU A 77 17.00 5.74 1.98
C LEU A 77 16.09 6.98 2.15
N GLY A 78 15.00 7.07 1.38
CA GLY A 78 14.06 8.19 1.43
C GLY A 78 12.93 8.06 2.45
N PHE A 79 12.80 6.93 3.15
CA PHE A 79 11.62 6.67 3.97
C PHE A 79 11.43 7.67 5.10
N THR A 80 12.48 7.95 5.86
CA THR A 80 12.43 8.90 6.98
C THR A 80 12.10 10.32 6.49
N PHE A 81 12.65 10.71 5.34
CA PHE A 81 12.37 11.99 4.71
C PHE A 81 10.89 12.10 4.31
N SER A 82 10.37 11.10 3.59
CA SER A 82 8.95 11.05 3.22
C SER A 82 8.03 11.07 4.45
N GLN A 83 8.39 10.37 5.53
CA GLN A 83 7.63 10.43 6.78
C GLN A 83 7.61 11.83 7.40
N LEU A 84 8.74 12.54 7.37
CA LEU A 84 8.81 13.92 7.87
C LEU A 84 7.93 14.85 7.03
N GLU A 85 8.05 14.79 5.70
CA GLU A 85 7.25 15.63 4.80
C GLU A 85 5.75 15.38 4.98
N MET A 86 5.33 14.11 5.04
CA MET A 86 3.92 13.77 5.28
C MET A 86 3.42 14.36 6.60
N LYS A 87 4.22 14.29 7.68
CA LYS A 87 3.86 14.88 8.98
C LYS A 87 3.74 16.39 8.92
N VAL A 88 4.68 17.07 8.25
CA VAL A 88 4.65 18.53 8.10
C VAL A 88 3.43 18.97 7.30
N VAL A 89 3.18 18.34 6.15
CA VAL A 89 2.01 18.64 5.31
C VAL A 89 0.71 18.38 6.07
N LEU A 90 0.57 17.22 6.74
CA LEU A 90 -0.63 16.92 7.51
C LEU A 90 -0.83 17.89 8.68
N SER A 91 0.24 18.25 9.39
CA SER A 91 0.17 19.20 10.50
C SER A 91 -0.31 20.57 10.04
N GLU A 92 0.20 21.05 8.90
CA GLU A 92 -0.21 22.33 8.32
C GLU A 92 -1.67 22.29 7.83
N LEU A 93 -2.02 21.26 7.05
CA LEU A 93 -3.36 21.13 6.47
C LEU A 93 -4.43 20.97 7.56
N LEU A 94 -4.22 20.06 8.53
CA LEU A 94 -5.23 19.75 9.55
C LEU A 94 -5.36 20.85 10.62
N SER A 95 -4.31 21.65 10.87
CA SER A 95 -4.37 22.72 11.88
C SER A 95 -5.01 24.00 11.33
N ASN A 96 -4.86 24.26 10.03
CA ASN A 96 -5.25 25.54 9.45
C ASN A 96 -6.45 25.45 8.49
N TYR A 97 -6.88 24.25 8.09
CA TYR A 97 -7.92 24.10 7.08
C TYR A 97 -8.94 23.02 7.45
N ALA A 98 -10.19 23.26 7.06
CA ALA A 98 -11.25 22.26 6.99
C ALA A 98 -11.47 21.86 5.52
N PHE A 99 -11.71 20.57 5.30
CA PHE A 99 -11.90 19.98 3.97
C PHE A 99 -13.27 19.33 3.88
N GLU A 100 -13.97 19.57 2.77
CA GLU A 100 -15.20 18.87 2.41
C GLU A 100 -15.08 18.33 0.99
N LEU A 101 -15.73 17.20 0.71
CA LEU A 101 -15.76 16.66 -0.65
C LEU A 101 -16.56 17.58 -1.57
N SER A 102 -16.06 17.79 -2.80
CA SER A 102 -16.86 18.46 -3.81
C SER A 102 -18.00 17.55 -4.28
N THR A 103 -19.21 18.09 -4.36
CA THR A 103 -20.38 17.42 -4.96
C THR A 103 -20.43 17.58 -6.48
N GLU A 104 -19.53 18.37 -7.06
CA GLU A 104 -19.53 18.69 -8.49
C GLU A 104 -19.00 17.54 -9.34
N LYS A 105 -18.09 16.73 -8.79
CA LYS A 105 -17.45 15.64 -9.51
C LYS A 105 -17.34 14.39 -8.64
N PRO A 106 -17.59 13.20 -9.21
CA PRO A 106 -17.39 11.95 -8.48
C PRO A 106 -15.90 11.73 -8.21
N ILE A 107 -15.61 10.96 -7.16
CA ILE A 107 -14.26 10.51 -6.82
C ILE A 107 -14.17 9.03 -7.15
N ILE A 108 -13.27 8.69 -8.07
CA ILE A 108 -13.02 7.32 -8.49
C ILE A 108 -11.53 7.02 -8.29
N TRP A 109 -11.23 5.90 -7.64
CA TRP A 109 -9.86 5.45 -7.44
C TRP A 109 -9.43 4.60 -8.63
N ASN A 110 -8.56 5.16 -9.47
CA ASN A 110 -7.95 4.46 -10.58
C ASN A 110 -6.61 3.85 -10.15
N LEU A 111 -6.20 2.81 -10.88
CA LEU A 111 -4.94 2.11 -10.65
C LEU A 111 -4.10 2.11 -11.92
N ALA A 112 -2.89 2.68 -11.83
CA ALA A 112 -1.82 2.50 -12.81
C ALA A 112 -0.55 2.05 -12.07
N GLY A 113 0.61 2.67 -12.34
CA GLY A 113 1.81 2.44 -11.53
C GLY A 113 1.63 2.82 -10.04
N ILE A 114 0.73 3.76 -9.76
CA ILE A 114 0.26 4.11 -8.43
C ILE A 114 -1.28 4.18 -8.43
N SER A 115 -1.90 4.12 -7.24
CA SER A 115 -3.32 4.43 -7.10
C SER A 115 -3.51 5.94 -7.00
N TYR A 116 -4.49 6.48 -7.73
CA TYR A 116 -4.78 7.91 -7.74
C TYR A 116 -6.28 8.18 -7.87
N PRO A 117 -6.79 9.27 -7.28
CA PRO A 117 -8.17 9.70 -7.46
C PRO A 117 -8.33 10.39 -8.82
N SER A 118 -9.51 10.22 -9.43
CA SER A 118 -9.90 10.86 -10.68
C SER A 118 -11.42 11.10 -10.70
N THR A 119 -11.92 11.69 -11.79
CA THR A 119 -13.35 12.01 -11.95
C THR A 119 -14.09 11.10 -12.92
N SER A 120 -13.40 10.12 -13.52
CA SER A 120 -14.01 9.09 -14.36
C SER A 120 -13.14 7.82 -14.41
N PRO A 121 -13.72 6.63 -14.65
CA PRO A 121 -12.95 5.39 -14.71
C PRO A 121 -11.86 5.41 -15.78
N ASP A 122 -12.13 6.09 -16.91
CA ASP A 122 -11.21 6.17 -18.06
C ASP A 122 -10.22 7.34 -17.96
N SER A 123 -10.32 8.18 -16.93
CA SER A 123 -9.42 9.32 -16.75
C SER A 123 -8.03 8.87 -16.33
N THR A 124 -7.03 9.27 -17.10
CA THR A 124 -5.60 9.13 -16.77
C THR A 124 -5.07 10.31 -15.93
N LYS A 125 -5.89 11.34 -15.72
CA LYS A 125 -5.53 12.52 -14.94
C LYS A 125 -5.89 12.30 -13.47
N GLY A 126 -4.87 12.39 -12.61
CA GLY A 126 -5.05 12.42 -11.16
C GLY A 126 -5.60 13.76 -10.68
N GLU A 127 -6.78 13.75 -10.07
CA GLU A 127 -7.38 14.93 -9.46
C GLU A 127 -8.33 14.54 -8.32
N LEU A 128 -8.27 15.29 -7.21
CA LEU A 128 -9.15 15.16 -6.06
C LEU A 128 -9.73 16.54 -5.74
N TRP A 129 -11.01 16.72 -6.03
CA TRP A 129 -11.69 18.00 -5.84
C TRP A 129 -12.23 18.11 -4.41
N LEU A 130 -11.69 19.08 -3.67
CA LEU A 130 -12.06 19.37 -2.28
C LEU A 130 -12.48 20.83 -2.16
N LYS A 131 -13.51 21.09 -1.37
CA LYS A 131 -13.79 22.42 -0.84
C LYS A 131 -12.88 22.62 0.36
N VAL A 132 -12.17 23.75 0.41
CA VAL A 132 -11.18 24.04 1.45
C VAL A 132 -11.55 25.35 2.11
N GLN A 133 -11.70 25.33 3.44
CA GLN A 133 -11.97 26.52 4.24
C GLN A 133 -10.82 26.73 5.23
N LYS A 134 -10.28 27.96 5.28
CA LYS A 134 -9.30 28.32 6.31
C LYS A 134 -9.98 28.43 7.68
N LEU A 135 -9.44 27.72 8.67
CA LEU A 135 -9.84 27.86 10.06
C LEU A 135 -9.39 29.24 10.55
N ARG A 136 -10.30 29.98 11.20
CA ARG A 136 -9.93 31.28 11.79
C ARG A 136 -8.93 31.01 12.91
N SER A 137 -7.78 31.70 12.87
CA SER A 137 -6.83 31.67 13.99
C SER A 137 -7.57 32.17 15.24
N SER A 138 -7.57 31.36 16.29
CA SER A 138 -7.94 31.82 17.63
C SER A 138 -6.93 32.84 18.14
#